data_AF-G0UL83-F1
#
_entry.id   AF-G0UL83-F1
#
_cell.length_a   1.000
_cell.length_b   1.000
_cell.length_c   1.000
_cell.angle_alpha   90.00
_cell.angle_beta   90.00
_cell.angle_gamma   90.00
#
_symmetry.space_group_name_H-M   'P 1'
#
loop_
_entity.id
_entity.type
_entity.pdbx_description
1 polymer ?
#
loop_
_entity_poly.entity_id
_entity_poly.type
_entity_poly.pdbx_seq_one_letter_code
_entity_poly.pdbx_strand_id
1 'polypeptide(L)'
;MSSATPSGNNVEAPKKEPHPPFEAFRADIEAPLQLTDSYGLTEPDMPWTNYTMSFREVIDYIFFDASRLSVTNTVPIPPESELSENVALPNRKYPSDHVALVADLTYR
;
A
#
# COMPACT_ATOMS: atom_id res chain seq x y z
N MET A 1 -78.74 -5.34 -8.54
CA MET A 1 -77.99 -4.83 -7.38
C MET A 1 -76.53 -5.07 -7.70
N SER A 2 -75.81 -4.07 -8.22
CA SER A 2 -75.02 -3.11 -7.41
C SER A 2 -74.01 -3.88 -6.56
N SER A 3 -72.69 -3.73 -6.70
CA SER A 3 -71.97 -2.47 -6.80
C SER A 3 -70.56 -2.68 -7.36
N ALA A 4 -70.13 -1.76 -8.24
CA ALA A 4 -68.74 -1.53 -8.59
C ALA A 4 -68.05 -0.61 -7.56
N THR A 5 -66.71 -0.69 -7.49
CA THR A 5 -65.67 0.30 -7.10
C THR A 5 -64.64 -0.27 -6.09
N PRO A 6 -63.41 0.30 -5.99
CA PRO A 6 -62.59 0.89 -7.05
C PRO A 6 -61.13 0.40 -7.04
N SER A 7 -60.47 0.69 -8.16
CA SER A 7 -59.02 0.70 -8.37
C SER A 7 -58.27 1.41 -7.23
N GLY A 8 -57.28 0.71 -6.66
CA GLY A 8 -56.26 1.30 -5.79
C GLY A 8 -54.89 1.10 -6.42
N ASN A 9 -54.43 2.08 -7.19
CA ASN A 9 -53.02 2.17 -7.59
C ASN A 9 -52.20 2.51 -6.34
N ASN A 10 -51.56 1.51 -5.73
CA ASN A 10 -50.49 1.75 -4.77
C ASN A 10 -49.28 2.32 -5.53
N VAL A 11 -49.14 3.64 -5.52
CA VAL A 11 -47.91 4.30 -5.95
C VAL A 11 -46.93 4.19 -4.79
N GLU A 12 -46.03 3.20 -4.87
CA GLU A 12 -44.93 3.04 -3.93
C GLU A 12 -44.04 4.30 -4.00
N ALA A 13 -43.81 4.94 -2.86
CA ALA A 13 -42.95 6.12 -2.80
C ALA A 13 -41.54 5.77 -3.30
N PRO A 14 -40.88 6.65 -4.08
CA PRO A 14 -39.56 6.34 -4.62
C PRO A 14 -38.58 6.12 -3.47
N LYS A 15 -37.95 4.94 -3.45
CA LYS A 15 -36.86 4.65 -2.51
C LYS A 15 -35.76 5.66 -2.75
N LYS A 16 -35.51 6.55 -1.78
CA LYS A 16 -34.34 7.44 -1.81
C LYS A 16 -33.09 6.56 -1.83
N GLU A 17 -32.33 6.65 -2.92
CA GLU A 17 -31.03 6.01 -2.98
C GLU A 17 -30.14 6.56 -1.86
N PRO A 18 -29.29 5.73 -1.22
CA PRO A 18 -28.42 6.17 -0.16
C PRO A 18 -27.37 7.10 -0.76
N HIS A 19 -27.53 8.41 -0.55
CA HIS A 19 -26.48 9.36 -0.84
C HIS A 19 -25.39 9.24 0.24
N PRO A 20 -24.11 9.08 -0.14
CA PRO A 20 -23.03 9.09 0.84
C PRO A 20 -23.05 10.42 1.62
N PRO A 21 -22.69 10.42 2.90
CA PRO A 21 -22.86 11.56 3.80
C PRO A 21 -22.05 12.81 3.42
N PHE A 22 -21.14 12.69 2.45
CA PHE A 22 -20.36 13.80 1.90
C PHE A 22 -19.95 13.50 0.45
N GLU A 23 -19.76 14.56 -0.32
CA GLU A 23 -19.14 14.51 -1.64
C GLU A 23 -17.62 14.36 -1.46
N ALA A 24 -17.05 13.26 -1.95
CA ALA A 24 -15.61 13.01 -1.82
C ALA A 24 -14.83 13.98 -2.72
N PHE A 25 -13.88 14.72 -2.14
CA PHE A 25 -12.90 15.47 -2.92
C PHE A 25 -12.10 14.49 -3.78
N ARG A 26 -12.07 14.74 -5.08
CA ARG A 26 -11.29 13.99 -6.06
C ARG A 26 -10.49 14.99 -6.87
N ALA A 27 -9.19 14.78 -6.94
CA ALA A 27 -8.29 15.53 -7.78
C ALA A 27 -7.23 14.57 -8.31
N ASP A 28 -6.89 14.71 -9.59
CA ASP A 28 -5.74 14.05 -10.15
C ASP A 28 -4.49 14.83 -9.73
N ILE A 29 -3.47 14.11 -9.28
CA ILE A 29 -2.17 14.67 -8.91
C ILE A 29 -1.14 14.07 -9.84
N GLU A 30 -0.47 14.92 -10.59
CA GLU A 30 0.59 14.52 -11.51
C GLU A 30 1.94 15.08 -11.04
N ALA A 31 2.98 14.26 -11.18
CA ALA A 31 4.36 14.68 -10.96
C ALA A 31 5.21 14.16 -12.13
N PRO A 32 6.07 14.97 -12.76
CA PRO A 32 6.91 14.55 -13.89
C PRO A 32 8.14 13.77 -13.43
N LEU A 33 7.98 12.87 -12.46
CA LEU A 33 9.04 12.04 -11.89
C LEU A 33 8.96 10.63 -12.46
N GLN A 34 10.06 10.17 -13.06
CA GLN A 34 10.21 8.78 -13.50
C GLN A 34 10.91 8.00 -12.40
N LEU A 35 10.15 7.48 -11.46
CA LEU A 35 10.69 6.77 -10.30
C LEU A 35 10.57 5.25 -10.50
N THR A 36 11.64 4.54 -10.17
CA THR A 36 11.69 3.07 -10.09
C THR A 36 12.23 2.70 -8.71
N ASP A 37 11.64 1.69 -8.07
CA ASP A 37 12.13 1.18 -6.79
C ASP A 37 13.29 0.20 -7.02
N SER A 38 14.38 0.35 -6.27
CA SER A 38 15.54 -0.53 -6.39
C SER A 38 15.24 -1.96 -5.96
N TYR A 39 14.54 -2.15 -4.84
CA TYR A 39 14.24 -3.50 -4.33
C TYR A 39 13.16 -4.19 -5.17
N GLY A 40 12.21 -3.44 -5.73
CA GLY A 40 11.30 -3.96 -6.74
C GLY A 40 11.97 -4.55 -7.99
N LEU A 41 13.23 -4.21 -8.29
CA LEU A 41 13.99 -4.79 -9.40
C LEU A 41 14.80 -6.04 -9.00
N THR A 42 15.30 -6.10 -7.76
CA THR A 42 16.24 -7.14 -7.31
C THR A 42 15.59 -8.20 -6.42
N GLU A 43 14.62 -7.81 -5.60
CA GLU A 43 13.88 -8.63 -4.65
C GLU A 43 12.38 -8.29 -4.68
N PRO A 44 11.65 -8.61 -5.77
CA PRO A 44 10.24 -8.24 -5.92
C PRO A 44 9.31 -8.89 -4.89
N ASP A 45 9.73 -10.01 -4.30
CA ASP A 45 9.01 -10.73 -3.24
C ASP A 45 9.55 -10.39 -1.84
N MET A 46 10.23 -9.24 -1.69
CA MET A 46 10.76 -8.78 -0.41
C MET A 46 9.64 -8.73 0.64
N PRO A 47 9.80 -9.40 1.79
CA PRO A 47 8.65 -9.65 2.65
C PRO A 47 8.34 -8.49 3.61
N TRP A 48 9.35 -7.72 4.03
CA TRP A 48 9.17 -6.64 5.02
C TRP A 48 10.32 -5.65 5.02
N THR A 49 9.99 -4.39 5.31
CA THR A 49 10.96 -3.34 5.67
C THR A 49 10.70 -2.80 7.08
N ASN A 50 9.47 -2.95 7.58
CA ASN A 50 9.13 -2.80 8.99
C ASN A 50 8.69 -4.16 9.57
N TYR A 51 9.15 -4.52 10.76
CA TYR A 51 8.78 -5.77 11.41
C TYR A 51 8.49 -5.58 12.90
N THR A 52 7.26 -5.21 13.23
CA THR A 52 6.78 -5.11 14.62
C THR A 52 5.91 -6.32 15.01
N MET A 53 5.44 -6.35 16.26
CA MET A 53 4.57 -7.44 16.75
C MET A 53 3.21 -7.46 16.05
N SER A 54 2.67 -6.30 15.68
CA SER A 54 1.32 -6.14 15.14
C SER A 54 1.27 -5.63 13.70
N PHE A 55 2.40 -5.22 13.13
CA PHE A 55 2.49 -4.65 11.79
C PHE A 55 3.79 -5.07 11.13
N ARG A 56 3.69 -5.65 9.93
CA ARG A 56 4.81 -6.17 9.14
C ARG A 56 4.47 -5.95 7.68
N GLU A 57 5.12 -4.99 7.06
CA GLU A 57 4.84 -4.61 5.69
C GLU A 57 6.10 -4.00 5.04
N VAL A 58 6.03 -3.88 3.72
CA VAL A 58 6.97 -3.06 2.94
C VAL A 58 6.43 -1.63 2.90
N ILE A 59 7.10 -0.73 3.63
CA ILE A 59 6.74 0.70 3.70
C ILE A 59 7.92 1.64 3.48
N ASP A 60 9.10 1.08 3.18
CA ASP A 60 10.33 1.82 2.87
C ASP A 60 10.74 1.51 1.43
N TYR A 61 11.24 2.52 0.71
CA TYR A 61 11.60 2.40 -0.72
C TYR A 61 12.83 3.25 -1.03
N ILE A 62 13.63 2.80 -2.00
CA ILE A 62 14.69 3.61 -2.62
C ILE A 62 14.27 3.86 -4.07
N PHE A 63 13.59 4.98 -4.28
CA PHE A 63 13.20 5.41 -5.62
C PHE A 63 14.34 6.14 -6.33
N PHE A 64 14.55 5.82 -7.61
CA PHE A 64 15.55 6.46 -8.46
C PHE A 64 15.04 6.67 -9.90
N ASP A 65 15.72 7.55 -10.64
CA ASP A 65 15.47 7.77 -12.08
C ASP A 65 16.23 6.74 -12.91
N ALA A 66 15.50 5.73 -13.41
CA ALA A 66 16.05 4.64 -14.21
C ALA A 66 16.53 5.07 -15.61
N SER A 67 16.35 6.33 -16.02
CA SER A 67 17.00 6.87 -17.23
C SER A 67 18.46 7.25 -16.99
N ARG A 68 18.84 7.57 -15.74
CA ARG A 68 20.17 8.08 -15.37
C ARG A 68 20.99 7.11 -14.54
N LEU A 69 20.31 6.32 -13.71
CA LEU A 69 20.93 5.41 -12.76
C LEU A 69 20.55 3.96 -13.09
N SER A 70 21.43 3.03 -12.74
CA SER A 70 21.11 1.60 -12.70
C SER A 70 21.56 1.00 -11.38
N VAL A 71 20.70 0.14 -10.82
CA VAL A 71 21.01 -0.65 -9.64
C VAL A 71 21.96 -1.77 -10.05
N THR A 72 23.11 -1.85 -9.38
CA THR A 72 24.08 -2.93 -9.58
C THR A 72 23.92 -4.03 -8.55
N ASN A 73 23.49 -3.68 -7.34
CA ASN A 73 23.30 -4.61 -6.24
C ASN A 73 22.37 -4.03 -5.18
N THR A 74 21.74 -4.90 -4.38
CA THR A 74 21.06 -4.56 -3.13
C THR A 74 21.54 -5.48 -2.02
N VAL A 75 21.58 -4.99 -0.78
CA VAL A 75 21.84 -5.85 0.38
C VAL A 75 20.55 -6.60 0.73
N PRO A 76 20.56 -7.94 0.77
CA PRO A 76 19.34 -8.71 1.09
C PRO A 76 18.80 -8.40 2.48
N ILE A 77 17.49 -8.45 2.62
CA ILE A 77 16.84 -8.31 3.93
C ILE A 77 17.23 -9.51 4.82
N PRO A 78 17.50 -9.29 6.13
CA PRO A 78 17.81 -10.39 7.02
C PRO A 78 16.68 -11.43 7.10
N PRO A 79 17.00 -12.71 7.35
CA PRO A 79 16.00 -13.75 7.46
C PRO A 79 15.07 -13.49 8.64
N GLU A 80 13.81 -13.92 8.53
CA GLU A 80 12.80 -13.70 9.58
C GLU A 80 13.21 -14.28 10.94
N SER A 81 14.00 -15.36 10.96
CA SER A 81 14.53 -15.94 12.20
C SER A 81 15.39 -14.97 13.02
N GLU A 82 16.02 -13.97 12.38
CA GLU A 82 16.76 -12.91 13.06
C GLU A 82 15.86 -11.74 13.46
N LEU A 83 14.89 -11.38 12.62
CA LEU A 83 13.99 -10.24 12.87
C LEU A 83 12.97 -10.55 13.97
N SER A 84 12.50 -11.79 14.02
CA SER A 84 11.56 -12.29 15.03
C SER A 84 12.23 -12.67 16.36
N GLU A 85 13.56 -12.50 16.49
CA GLU A 85 14.26 -12.77 17.74
C GLU A 85 13.69 -11.91 18.87
N ASN A 86 13.13 -12.54 19.90
CA ASN A 86 12.33 -11.89 20.96
C ASN A 86 11.04 -11.22 20.48
N VAL A 87 10.36 -11.83 19.50
CA VAL A 87 9.02 -11.52 18.94
C VAL A 87 9.04 -10.60 17.71
N ALA A 88 9.80 -9.51 17.74
CA ALA A 88 9.83 -8.51 16.68
C ALA A 88 11.05 -7.59 16.78
N LEU A 89 11.15 -6.63 15.86
CA LEU A 89 12.04 -5.49 15.98
C LEU A 89 11.43 -4.37 16.86
N PRO A 90 12.26 -3.49 17.47
CA PRO A 90 13.71 -3.63 17.60
C PRO A 90 14.09 -4.78 18.53
N ASN A 91 15.30 -5.32 18.37
CA ASN A 91 15.84 -6.37 19.22
C ASN A 91 17.33 -6.12 19.53
N ARG A 92 18.00 -7.09 20.17
CA ARG A 92 19.40 -6.95 20.60
C ARG A 92 20.39 -6.71 19.45
N LYS A 93 20.09 -7.21 18.25
CA LYS A 93 20.92 -7.06 17.04
C LYS A 93 20.50 -5.86 16.19
N TYR A 94 19.22 -5.53 16.20
CA TYR A 94 18.61 -4.52 15.34
C TYR A 94 17.98 -3.40 16.17
N PRO A 95 18.56 -2.18 16.16
CA PRO A 95 18.17 -1.10 17.07
C PRO A 95 16.92 -0.32 16.61
N SER A 96 16.37 -0.64 15.44
CA SER A 96 15.18 0.00 14.84
C SER A 96 14.11 -1.06 14.58
N ASP A 97 12.85 -0.65 14.51
CA ASP A 97 11.73 -1.48 14.02
C ASP A 97 11.68 -1.60 12.49
N HIS A 98 12.49 -0.80 11.80
CA HIS A 98 12.74 -0.88 10.35
C HIS A 98 14.09 -1.54 10.04
N VAL A 99 14.14 -2.26 8.92
CA VAL A 99 15.36 -2.77 8.29
C VAL A 99 15.87 -1.72 7.30
N ALA A 100 17.18 -1.43 7.37
CA ALA A 100 17.79 -0.51 6.43
C ALA A 100 17.85 -1.11 5.02
N LEU A 101 17.30 -0.38 4.05
CA LEU A 101 17.49 -0.66 2.63
C LEU A 101 18.84 -0.11 2.18
N VAL A 102 19.61 -0.90 1.44
CA VAL A 102 20.93 -0.51 0.93
C VAL A 102 21.06 -0.96 -0.53
N ALA A 103 21.32 -0.01 -1.42
CA ALA A 103 21.46 -0.24 -2.84
C ALA A 103 22.75 0.40 -3.36
N ASP A 104 23.46 -0.33 -4.22
CA ASP A 104 24.55 0.21 -5.02
C ASP A 104 23.99 0.67 -6.37
N LEU A 105 24.21 1.95 -6.69
CA LEU A 105 23.79 2.55 -7.96
C LEU A 105 24.99 3.10 -8.72
N THR A 106 24.98 2.89 -10.03
CA THR A 106 25.91 3.57 -10.94
C THR A 106 25.17 4.58 -11.80
N TYR A 107 25.84 5.69 -12.08
CA TYR A 107 25.45 6.61 -13.15
C TYR A 107 25.77 5.98 -14.52
N ARG A 108 24.92 6.27 -15.50
CA ARG A 108 25.08 5.82 -16.90
C ARG A 108 25.79 6.84 -17.77
#